data_AF-A0A9D4EQW5-F1
#
_entry.id   AF-A0A9D4EQW5-F1
#
_cell.length_a   1.000
_cell.length_b   1.000
_cell.length_c   1.000
_cell.angle_alpha   90.00
_cell.angle_beta   90.00
_cell.angle_gamma   90.00
#
_symmetry.space_group_name_H-M   'P 1'
#
loop_
_entity.id
_entity.type
_entity.pdbx_description
1 polymer ?
#
loop_
_entity_poly.entity_id
_entity_poly.type
_entity_poly.pdbx_seq_one_letter_code
_entity_poly.pdbx_strand_id
1 'polypeptide(L)'
;MTIYVNLCQHLKVDTSAIDDILRLQTDGLDKKNLDDICIFSPETAEIHVTAFDSWKEVVDILPTLEHRNKGYVFKKLWCCTCSRVGNNCTTVNDVLKEVWIDVEKRWQLFGEQLKDGTLTFYEFVEMFGSISEENGQRLNDEITLFNITDHVATTRVDQWRKYTRLTACVNGAEAILALQTQYKLEGDFEAMQTIASVINREVPI
;
A
#
# COMPACT_ATOMS: atom_id res chain seq x y z
N MET A 1 -18.81 -3.06 -3.00
CA MET A 1 -18.87 -1.73 -3.65
C MET A 1 -18.46 -0.57 -2.72
N THR A 2 -18.91 -0.52 -1.46
CA THR A 2 -18.61 0.58 -0.52
C THR A 2 -17.14 0.95 -0.42
N ILE A 3 -16.25 -0.05 -0.41
CA ILE A 3 -14.80 0.19 -0.33
C ILE A 3 -14.25 0.94 -1.55
N TYR A 4 -14.76 0.62 -2.74
CA TYR A 4 -14.33 1.26 -3.98
C TYR A 4 -14.86 2.70 -4.07
N VAL A 5 -16.11 2.93 -3.65
CA VAL A 5 -16.69 4.28 -3.51
C VAL A 5 -15.85 5.14 -2.57
N ASN A 6 -15.54 4.63 -1.38
CA ASN A 6 -14.71 5.33 -0.40
C ASN A 6 -13.32 5.69 -0.96
N LEU A 7 -12.74 4.78 -1.75
CA LEU A 7 -11.45 5.03 -2.39
C LEU A 7 -11.53 6.07 -3.52
N CYS A 8 -12.65 6.11 -4.26
CA CYS A 8 -12.91 7.11 -5.30
C CYS A 8 -13.12 8.52 -4.71
N GLN A 9 -13.63 8.64 -3.48
CA GLN A 9 -13.83 9.93 -2.81
C GLN A 9 -12.52 10.71 -2.62
N HIS A 10 -11.37 10.04 -2.54
CA HIS A 10 -10.06 10.70 -2.49
C HIS A 10 -9.74 11.52 -3.75
N LEU A 11 -10.41 11.25 -4.88
CA LEU A 11 -10.20 11.91 -6.16
C LEU A 11 -11.34 12.88 -6.53
N LYS A 12 -12.35 13.06 -5.66
CA LYS A 12 -13.57 13.82 -5.97
C LYS A 12 -14.26 13.37 -7.26
N VAL A 13 -14.12 12.09 -7.60
CA VAL A 13 -14.76 11.47 -8.77
C VAL A 13 -16.26 11.41 -8.54
N ASP A 14 -17.03 11.64 -9.59
CA ASP A 14 -18.48 11.49 -9.53
C ASP A 14 -18.86 10.01 -9.39
N THR A 15 -19.40 9.66 -8.22
CA THR A 15 -19.88 8.31 -7.91
C THR A 15 -21.38 8.14 -8.11
N SER A 16 -22.09 9.14 -8.66
CA SER A 16 -23.54 9.09 -8.87
C SER A 16 -23.97 7.89 -9.72
N ALA A 17 -23.18 7.53 -10.73
CA ALA A 17 -23.44 6.33 -11.55
C ALA A 17 -23.43 5.03 -10.73
N ILE A 18 -22.63 4.95 -9.65
CA ILE A 18 -22.63 3.81 -8.72
C ILE A 18 -23.92 3.80 -7.91
N ASP A 19 -24.28 4.97 -7.36
CA ASP A 19 -25.48 5.11 -6.53
C ASP A 19 -26.75 4.82 -7.33
N ASP A 20 -26.81 5.24 -8.60
CA ASP A 20 -27.92 4.97 -9.51
C ASP A 20 -28.03 3.48 -9.83
N ILE A 21 -26.91 2.79 -10.07
CA ILE A 21 -26.92 1.33 -10.29
C ILE A 21 -27.30 0.60 -9.01
N LEU A 22 -26.75 1.00 -7.86
CA LEU A 22 -27.12 0.41 -6.57
C LEU A 22 -28.60 0.60 -6.30
N ARG A 23 -29.16 1.79 -6.52
CA ARG A 23 -30.61 2.04 -6.40
C ARG A 23 -31.40 1.21 -7.38
N LEU A 24 -31.04 1.21 -8.66
CA LEU A 24 -31.73 0.42 -9.69
C LEU A 24 -31.69 -1.07 -9.38
N GLN A 25 -30.64 -1.56 -8.73
CA GLN A 25 -30.54 -2.94 -8.29
C GLN A 25 -31.29 -3.22 -6.98
N THR A 26 -31.31 -2.29 -6.03
CA THR A 26 -31.92 -2.47 -4.69
C THR A 26 -33.41 -2.14 -4.66
N ASP A 27 -33.87 -1.21 -5.48
CA ASP A 27 -35.28 -0.82 -5.58
C ASP A 27 -36.09 -1.97 -6.18
N GLY A 28 -37.08 -2.43 -5.41
CA GLY A 28 -37.91 -3.56 -5.81
C GLY A 28 -37.17 -4.90 -5.81
N LEU A 29 -36.08 -5.05 -5.06
CA LEU A 29 -35.38 -6.35 -4.91
C LEU A 29 -36.33 -7.46 -4.42
N ASP A 30 -37.33 -7.09 -3.62
CA ASP A 30 -38.44 -7.94 -3.15
C ASP A 30 -39.41 -8.38 -4.28
N LYS A 31 -39.32 -7.75 -5.46
CA LYS A 31 -40.18 -7.96 -6.62
C LYS A 31 -39.44 -8.48 -7.86
N LYS A 32 -38.11 -8.57 -7.80
CA LYS A 32 -37.28 -9.11 -8.88
C LYS A 32 -37.20 -10.62 -8.78
N ASN A 33 -37.31 -11.29 -9.92
CA ASN A 33 -37.04 -12.71 -10.05
C ASN A 33 -35.55 -12.94 -10.32
N LEU A 34 -35.08 -14.18 -10.13
CA LEU A 34 -33.71 -14.57 -10.46
C LEU A 34 -33.35 -14.28 -11.92
N ASP A 35 -34.32 -14.43 -12.84
CA ASP A 35 -34.14 -14.16 -14.27
C ASP A 35 -33.93 -12.66 -14.59
N ASP A 36 -34.28 -11.76 -13.67
CA ASP A 36 -34.08 -10.32 -13.83
C ASP A 36 -32.65 -9.87 -13.46
N ILE A 37 -31.88 -10.73 -12.77
CA ILE A 37 -30.56 -10.42 -12.23
C ILE A 37 -29.47 -11.40 -12.68
N CYS A 38 -29.87 -12.57 -13.18
CA CYS A 38 -28.99 -13.65 -13.59
C CYS A 38 -29.51 -14.34 -14.85
N ILE A 39 -28.59 -14.83 -15.68
CA ILE A 39 -28.88 -15.74 -16.79
C ILE A 39 -28.19 -17.07 -16.49
N PHE A 40 -28.96 -18.16 -16.51
CA PHE A 40 -28.43 -19.51 -16.47
C PHE A 40 -28.01 -19.93 -17.88
N SER A 41 -26.74 -20.30 -18.05
CA SER A 41 -26.24 -20.93 -19.28
C SER A 41 -26.34 -22.45 -19.15
N PRO A 42 -27.34 -23.11 -19.77
CA PRO A 42 -27.47 -24.56 -19.69
C PRO A 42 -26.31 -25.33 -20.33
N GLU A 43 -25.56 -24.69 -21.24
CA GLU A 43 -24.40 -25.29 -21.90
C GLU A 43 -23.18 -25.43 -20.98
N THR A 44 -23.00 -24.48 -20.05
CA THR A 44 -21.87 -24.45 -19.10
C THR A 44 -22.28 -24.84 -17.68
N ALA A 45 -23.58 -24.95 -17.41
CA ALA A 45 -24.15 -25.09 -16.07
C ALA A 45 -23.73 -23.95 -15.12
N GLU A 46 -23.45 -22.76 -15.67
CA GLU A 46 -23.05 -21.58 -14.91
C GLU A 46 -24.18 -20.54 -14.79
N ILE A 47 -24.17 -19.81 -13.68
CA ILE A 47 -25.04 -18.66 -13.44
C ILE A 47 -24.24 -17.38 -13.70
N HIS A 48 -24.69 -16.58 -14.65
CA HIS A 48 -24.09 -15.28 -14.96
C HIS A 48 -24.95 -14.17 -14.37
N VAL A 49 -24.40 -13.43 -13.40
CA VAL A 49 -25.08 -12.26 -12.81
C VAL A 49 -24.97 -11.08 -13.77
N THR A 50 -26.08 -10.68 -14.41
CA THR A 50 -26.12 -9.60 -15.40
C THR A 50 -26.36 -8.22 -14.78
N ALA A 51 -26.80 -8.19 -13.52
CA ALA A 51 -27.12 -6.96 -12.77
C ALA A 51 -25.98 -5.91 -12.74
N PHE A 52 -24.73 -6.35 -12.97
CA PHE A 52 -23.54 -5.49 -12.94
C PHE A 52 -22.65 -5.64 -14.20
N ASP A 53 -23.17 -6.12 -15.33
CA ASP A 53 -22.35 -6.40 -16.52
C ASP A 53 -21.56 -5.17 -17.00
N SER A 54 -22.17 -3.98 -16.95
CA SER A 54 -21.49 -2.72 -17.31
C SER A 54 -20.38 -2.31 -16.36
N TRP A 55 -20.26 -2.98 -15.21
CA TRP A 55 -19.32 -2.73 -14.11
C TRP A 55 -18.53 -3.97 -13.72
N LYS A 56 -18.52 -5.00 -14.58
CA LYS A 56 -17.90 -6.29 -14.31
C LYS A 56 -16.44 -6.13 -13.87
N GLU A 57 -15.66 -5.29 -14.56
CA GLU A 57 -14.25 -5.06 -14.20
C GLU A 57 -14.09 -4.51 -12.77
N VAL A 58 -14.98 -3.62 -12.34
CA VAL A 58 -14.97 -3.08 -10.97
C VAL A 58 -15.36 -4.17 -9.97
N VAL A 59 -16.40 -4.95 -10.28
CA VAL A 59 -16.87 -6.05 -9.41
C VAL A 59 -15.79 -7.12 -9.24
N ASP A 60 -15.09 -7.47 -10.31
CA ASP A 60 -14.04 -8.49 -10.34
C ASP A 60 -12.86 -8.11 -9.43
N ILE A 61 -12.53 -6.82 -9.32
CA ILE A 61 -11.43 -6.37 -8.45
C ILE A 61 -11.85 -6.19 -6.98
N LEU A 62 -13.15 -6.12 -6.66
CA LEU A 62 -13.62 -5.83 -5.29
C LEU A 62 -13.04 -6.76 -4.21
N PRO A 63 -13.02 -8.10 -4.38
CA PRO A 63 -12.46 -8.99 -3.35
C PRO A 63 -10.98 -8.71 -3.09
N THR A 64 -10.24 -8.44 -4.17
CA THR A 64 -8.81 -8.16 -4.12
C THR A 64 -8.56 -6.81 -3.45
N LEU A 65 -9.36 -5.81 -3.81
CA LEU A 65 -9.30 -4.47 -3.24
C LEU A 65 -9.68 -4.47 -1.74
N GLU A 66 -10.66 -5.29 -1.33
CA GLU A 66 -11.03 -5.48 0.07
C GLU A 66 -9.92 -6.12 0.90
N HIS A 67 -9.23 -7.12 0.36
CA HIS A 67 -8.06 -7.70 1.02
C HIS A 67 -6.92 -6.70 1.14
N ARG A 68 -6.53 -6.06 0.02
CA ARG A 68 -5.35 -5.19 -0.03
C ARG A 68 -5.53 -3.87 0.69
N ASN A 69 -6.74 -3.30 0.73
CA ASN A 69 -7.04 -2.08 1.48
C ASN A 69 -6.94 -2.24 3.01
N LYS A 70 -6.60 -3.42 3.52
CA LYS A 70 -6.21 -3.58 4.92
C LYS A 70 -4.77 -3.09 5.16
N GLY A 71 -3.91 -3.20 4.15
CA GLY A 71 -2.50 -2.85 4.21
C GLY A 71 -2.25 -1.34 4.22
N TYR A 72 -1.21 -0.96 4.96
CA TYR A 72 -0.66 0.38 4.97
C TYR A 72 0.00 0.73 3.64
N VAL A 73 0.78 -0.18 3.05
CA VAL A 73 1.50 0.03 1.78
C VAL A 73 0.52 0.29 0.66
N PHE A 74 -0.56 -0.51 0.56
CA PHE A 74 -1.60 -0.30 -0.44
C PHE A 74 -2.24 1.08 -0.32
N LYS A 75 -2.67 1.47 0.89
CA LYS A 75 -3.26 2.80 1.14
C LYS A 75 -2.32 3.92 0.77
N LYS A 76 -1.03 3.79 1.10
CA LYS A 76 -0.02 4.79 0.75
C LYS A 76 0.15 4.92 -0.76
N LEU A 77 0.32 3.79 -1.46
CA LEU A 77 0.43 3.77 -2.92
C LEU A 77 -0.81 4.36 -3.58
N TRP A 78 -2.01 4.04 -3.07
CA TRP A 78 -3.27 4.62 -3.52
C TRP A 78 -3.25 6.14 -3.39
N CYS A 79 -3.01 6.67 -2.19
CA CYS A 79 -2.96 8.11 -1.95
C CYS A 79 -1.90 8.83 -2.79
N CYS A 80 -0.70 8.26 -2.93
CA CYS A 80 0.36 8.82 -3.78
C CYS A 80 -0.06 8.87 -5.25
N THR A 81 -0.69 7.80 -5.75
CA THR A 81 -1.16 7.71 -7.13
C THR A 81 -2.31 8.69 -7.37
N CYS A 82 -3.26 8.78 -6.44
CA CYS A 82 -4.33 9.77 -6.50
C CYS A 82 -3.80 11.21 -6.55
N SER A 83 -2.77 11.51 -5.76
CA SER A 83 -2.14 12.84 -5.76
C SER A 83 -1.43 13.15 -7.07
N ARG A 84 -0.86 12.13 -7.73
CA ARG A 84 -0.17 12.26 -9.03
C ARG A 84 -1.16 12.45 -10.18
N VAL A 85 -2.25 11.69 -10.19
CA VAL A 85 -3.26 11.76 -11.25
C VAL A 85 -4.17 12.99 -11.08
N GLY A 86 -4.41 13.41 -9.85
CA GLY A 86 -5.15 14.63 -9.52
C GLY A 86 -6.55 14.65 -10.12
N ASN A 87 -6.94 15.79 -10.71
CA ASN A 87 -8.26 15.99 -11.30
C ASN A 87 -8.44 15.33 -12.68
N ASN A 88 -7.45 14.58 -13.18
CA ASN A 88 -7.54 13.94 -14.49
C ASN A 88 -8.43 12.68 -14.47
N CYS A 89 -8.68 12.09 -13.30
CA CYS A 89 -9.70 11.07 -13.12
C CYS A 89 -11.04 11.74 -12.85
N THR A 90 -11.98 11.62 -13.79
CA THR A 90 -13.31 12.23 -13.66
C THR A 90 -14.41 11.19 -13.52
N THR A 91 -14.18 9.99 -14.05
CA THR A 91 -15.11 8.87 -13.99
C THR A 91 -14.56 7.75 -13.13
N VAL A 92 -15.47 6.90 -12.67
CA VAL A 92 -15.12 5.71 -11.90
C VAL A 92 -14.30 4.70 -12.73
N ASN A 93 -14.49 4.68 -14.05
CA ASN A 93 -13.66 3.87 -14.94
C ASN A 93 -12.24 4.42 -15.08
N ASP A 94 -12.05 5.74 -14.95
CA ASP A 94 -10.71 6.34 -14.93
C ASP A 94 -9.94 5.89 -13.69
N VAL A 95 -10.61 5.77 -12.53
CA VAL A 95 -9.98 5.28 -11.30
C VAL A 95 -9.46 3.85 -11.50
N LEU A 96 -10.22 3.00 -12.18
CA LEU A 96 -9.78 1.65 -12.50
C LEU A 96 -8.53 1.67 -13.39
N LYS A 97 -8.53 2.48 -14.45
CA LYS A 97 -7.46 2.48 -15.46
C LYS A 97 -6.18 3.18 -15.00
N GLU A 98 -6.32 4.31 -14.33
CA GLU A 98 -5.22 5.21 -14.00
C GLU A 98 -4.68 5.01 -12.58
N VAL A 99 -5.51 4.49 -11.66
CA VAL A 99 -5.12 4.32 -10.26
C VAL A 99 -4.99 2.86 -9.88
N TRP A 100 -6.04 2.05 -10.07
CA TRP A 100 -6.02 0.66 -9.66
C TRP A 100 -4.87 -0.11 -10.32
N ILE A 101 -4.74 -0.06 -11.65
CA ILE A 101 -3.71 -0.82 -12.38
C ILE A 101 -2.28 -0.47 -11.90
N ASP A 102 -1.97 0.82 -11.71
CA ASP A 102 -0.65 1.23 -11.24
C ASP A 102 -0.39 0.81 -9.78
N VAL A 103 -1.36 1.05 -8.90
CA VAL A 103 -1.27 0.66 -7.48
C VAL A 103 -1.13 -0.85 -7.36
N GLU A 104 -1.89 -1.61 -8.14
CA GLU A 104 -1.87 -3.06 -8.14
C GLU A 104 -0.48 -3.60 -8.45
N LYS A 105 0.11 -3.10 -9.55
CA LYS A 105 1.45 -3.49 -10.01
C LYS A 105 2.53 -3.14 -9.00
N ARG A 106 2.48 -1.92 -8.45
CA ARG A 106 3.47 -1.47 -7.45
C ARG A 106 3.36 -2.24 -6.14
N TRP A 107 2.14 -2.56 -5.71
CA TRP A 107 1.92 -3.35 -4.49
C TRP A 107 2.41 -4.79 -4.65
N GLN A 108 2.17 -5.41 -5.82
CA GLN A 108 2.70 -6.75 -6.12
C GLN A 108 4.23 -6.76 -6.13
N LEU A 109 4.85 -5.82 -6.83
CA LEU A 109 6.31 -5.68 -6.87
C LEU A 109 6.90 -5.52 -5.47
N PHE A 110 6.31 -4.64 -4.65
CA PHE A 110 6.76 -4.45 -3.27
C PHE A 110 6.68 -5.76 -2.45
N GLY A 111 5.58 -6.50 -2.61
CA GLY A 111 5.40 -7.80 -1.94
C GLY A 111 6.42 -8.85 -2.37
N GLU A 112 6.76 -8.89 -3.65
CA GLU A 112 7.80 -9.78 -4.20
C GLU A 112 9.19 -9.41 -3.65
N GLN A 113 9.54 -8.12 -3.70
CA GLN A 113 10.80 -7.60 -3.17
C GLN A 113 10.94 -7.85 -1.65
N LEU A 114 9.83 -7.76 -0.92
CA LEU A 114 9.81 -8.08 0.51
C LEU A 114 10.00 -9.58 0.76
N LYS A 115 9.48 -10.44 -0.11
CA LYS A 115 9.66 -11.90 -0.02
C LYS A 115 11.09 -12.31 -0.34
N ASP A 116 11.62 -11.88 -1.47
CA ASP A 116 12.95 -12.29 -1.92
C ASP A 116 14.10 -11.54 -1.21
N GLY A 117 13.82 -10.36 -0.64
CA GLY A 117 14.80 -9.56 0.09
C GLY A 117 15.61 -8.61 -0.77
N THR A 118 15.13 -8.33 -1.98
CA THR A 118 15.69 -7.30 -2.87
C THR A 118 15.23 -5.89 -2.52
N LEU A 119 14.23 -5.75 -1.63
CA LEU A 119 13.76 -4.45 -1.13
C LEU A 119 14.90 -3.68 -0.43
N THR A 120 15.20 -2.49 -0.92
CA THR A 120 16.25 -1.64 -0.35
C THR A 120 15.76 -0.92 0.93
N PHE A 121 16.70 -0.47 1.77
CA PHE A 121 16.35 0.35 2.94
C PHE A 121 15.72 1.68 2.55
N TYR A 122 16.12 2.25 1.41
CA TYR A 122 15.52 3.47 0.88
C TYR A 122 14.03 3.25 0.55
N GLU A 123 13.70 2.23 -0.24
CA GLU A 123 12.30 1.91 -0.58
C GLU A 123 11.48 1.58 0.67
N PHE A 124 12.08 0.89 1.65
CA PHE A 124 11.44 0.62 2.93
C PHE A 124 11.08 1.91 3.68
N VAL A 125 12.03 2.84 3.80
CA VAL A 125 11.80 4.14 4.48
C VAL A 125 10.84 5.00 3.67
N GLU A 126 10.91 4.96 2.34
CA GLU A 126 9.96 5.66 1.48
C GLU A 126 8.54 5.14 1.73
N MET A 127 8.34 3.84 1.94
CA MET A 127 7.03 3.26 2.19
C MET A 127 6.56 3.42 3.65
N PHE A 128 7.34 3.01 4.65
CA PHE A 128 6.90 3.04 6.05
C PHE A 128 7.19 4.37 6.76
N GLY A 129 8.11 5.18 6.26
CA GLY A 129 8.59 6.39 6.91
C GLY A 129 9.73 6.14 7.89
N SER A 130 9.95 7.09 8.81
CA SER A 130 11.01 7.01 9.82
C SER A 130 10.85 5.81 10.74
N ILE A 131 11.94 5.32 11.30
CA ILE A 131 11.93 4.20 12.24
C ILE A 131 11.08 4.50 13.48
N SER A 132 10.03 3.69 13.71
CA SER A 132 9.16 3.75 14.87
C SER A 132 8.58 2.36 15.20
N GLU A 133 8.15 2.14 16.43
CA GLU A 133 7.48 0.90 16.83
C GLU A 133 6.20 0.65 16.02
N GLU A 134 5.45 1.71 15.73
CA GLU A 134 4.27 1.67 14.85
C GLU A 134 4.62 1.11 13.46
N ASN A 135 5.76 1.52 12.90
CA ASN A 135 6.21 1.02 11.60
C ASN A 135 6.66 -0.44 11.65
N GLY A 136 7.15 -0.92 12.80
CA GLY A 136 7.39 -2.35 13.03
C GLY A 136 6.10 -3.16 13.03
N GLN A 137 5.02 -2.64 13.64
CA GLN A 137 3.72 -3.29 13.58
C GLN A 137 3.15 -3.31 12.16
N ARG A 138 3.22 -2.19 11.44
CA ARG A 138 2.79 -2.12 10.04
C ARG A 138 3.53 -3.13 9.17
N LEU A 139 4.82 -3.35 9.38
CA LEU A 139 5.58 -4.38 8.67
C LEU A 139 5.02 -5.79 8.94
N ASN A 140 4.68 -6.12 10.19
CA ASN A 140 4.07 -7.43 10.52
C ASN A 140 2.71 -7.62 9.85
N ASP A 141 1.90 -6.56 9.81
CA ASP A 141 0.60 -6.59 9.14
C ASP A 141 0.78 -6.84 7.63
N GLU A 142 1.76 -6.17 6.98
CA GLU A 142 2.09 -6.40 5.56
C GLU A 142 2.62 -7.82 5.32
N ILE A 143 3.50 -8.34 6.17
CA ILE A 143 4.02 -9.72 6.09
C ILE A 143 2.85 -10.72 6.06
N THR A 144 1.84 -10.48 6.89
CA THR A 144 0.63 -11.30 6.95
C THR A 144 -0.19 -11.15 5.67
N LEU A 145 -0.41 -9.92 5.19
CA LEU A 145 -1.18 -9.66 3.97
C LEU A 145 -0.55 -10.25 2.70
N PHE A 146 0.77 -10.28 2.64
CA PHE A 146 1.54 -10.88 1.54
C PHE A 146 1.69 -12.41 1.65
N ASN A 147 1.19 -13.03 2.72
CA ASN A 147 1.36 -14.45 3.03
C ASN A 147 2.84 -14.88 3.00
N ILE A 148 3.71 -14.10 3.66
CA ILE A 148 5.13 -14.39 3.75
C ILE A 148 5.35 -15.51 4.79
N THR A 149 6.19 -16.49 4.46
CA THR A 149 6.47 -17.63 5.36
C THR A 149 7.18 -17.19 6.63
N ASP A 150 6.92 -17.87 7.76
CA ASP A 150 7.43 -17.50 9.09
C ASP A 150 8.95 -17.32 9.13
N HIS A 151 9.71 -18.14 8.40
CA HIS A 151 11.16 -18.01 8.31
C HIS A 151 11.58 -16.68 7.65
N VAL A 152 10.96 -16.35 6.51
CA VAL A 152 11.23 -15.10 5.79
C VAL A 152 10.75 -13.91 6.62
N ALA A 153 9.55 -14.01 7.20
CA ALA A 153 8.98 -13.00 8.10
C ALA A 153 9.93 -12.65 9.25
N THR A 154 10.40 -13.66 9.98
CA THR A 154 11.35 -13.49 11.09
C THR A 154 12.63 -12.80 10.61
N THR A 155 13.14 -13.21 9.45
CA THR A 155 14.33 -12.60 8.84
C THR A 155 14.11 -11.11 8.54
N ARG A 156 12.97 -10.74 7.94
CA ARG A 156 12.65 -9.34 7.60
C ARG A 156 12.47 -8.47 8.85
N VAL A 157 11.79 -8.99 9.86
CA VAL A 157 11.63 -8.28 11.14
C VAL A 157 12.99 -8.05 11.81
N ASP A 158 13.88 -9.04 11.79
CA ASP A 158 15.23 -8.88 12.36
C ASP A 158 16.11 -7.92 11.56
N GLN A 159 16.02 -7.93 10.22
CA GLN A 159 16.68 -6.93 9.36
C GLN A 159 16.19 -5.52 9.69
N TRP A 160 14.88 -5.33 9.82
CA TRP A 160 14.28 -4.06 10.21
C TRP A 160 14.74 -3.59 11.61
N ARG A 161 14.80 -4.50 12.59
CA ARG A 161 15.32 -4.20 13.94
C ARG A 161 16.79 -3.79 13.92
N LYS A 162 17.61 -4.47 13.12
CA LYS A 162 19.04 -4.13 12.97
C LYS A 162 19.21 -2.75 12.33
N TYR A 163 18.45 -2.45 11.27
CA TYR A 163 18.45 -1.14 10.63
C TYR A 163 18.00 -0.02 11.58
N THR A 164 16.95 -0.29 12.36
CA THR A 164 16.46 0.59 13.43
C THR A 164 17.57 0.95 14.43
N ARG A 165 18.30 -0.06 14.92
CA ARG A 165 19.41 0.14 15.86
C ARG A 165 20.56 0.91 15.22
N LEU A 166 20.91 0.58 13.97
CA LEU A 166 21.98 1.26 13.25
C LEU A 166 21.69 2.75 13.10
N THR A 167 20.47 3.11 12.70
CA THR A 167 20.06 4.51 12.55
C THR A 167 20.08 5.26 13.89
N ALA A 168 19.65 4.62 14.98
CA ALA A 168 19.76 5.21 16.31
C ALA A 168 21.22 5.44 16.74
N CYS A 169 22.12 4.52 16.42
CA CYS A 169 23.56 4.70 16.66
C CYS A 169 24.14 5.85 15.84
N VAL A 170 23.74 6.01 14.59
CA VAL A 170 24.19 7.11 13.71
C VAL A 170 23.72 8.45 14.25
N ASN A 171 22.43 8.58 14.57
CA ASN A 171 21.89 9.82 15.15
C ASN A 171 22.57 10.17 16.49
N GLY A 172 22.87 9.15 17.32
CA GLY A 172 23.60 9.34 18.57
C GLY A 172 25.04 9.81 18.34
N ALA A 173 25.75 9.23 17.38
CA ALA A 173 27.10 9.63 17.02
C ALA A 173 27.14 11.07 16.48
N GLU A 174 26.19 11.45 15.62
CA GLU A 174 26.05 12.82 15.12
C GLU A 174 25.80 13.82 16.26
N ALA A 175 24.92 13.49 17.22
CA ALA A 175 24.67 14.34 18.38
C ALA A 175 25.92 14.50 19.26
N ILE A 176 26.69 13.44 19.48
CA ILE A 176 27.94 13.50 20.25
C ILE A 176 28.97 14.38 19.53
N LEU A 177 29.14 14.24 18.22
CA LEU A 177 30.06 15.08 17.42
C LEU A 177 29.62 16.55 17.40
N ALA A 178 28.31 16.81 17.39
CA ALA A 178 27.78 18.17 17.52
C ALA A 178 28.12 18.77 18.89
N LEU A 179 27.98 18.01 19.98
CA LEU A 179 28.38 18.44 21.33
C LEU A 179 29.90 18.66 21.43
N GLN A 180 30.70 17.77 20.85
CA GLN A 180 32.16 17.93 20.79
C GLN A 180 32.52 19.27 20.16
N THR A 181 31.88 19.60 19.03
CA THR A 181 32.10 20.85 18.31
C THR A 181 31.63 22.07 19.11
N GLN A 182 30.43 22.01 19.68
CA GLN A 182 29.82 23.12 20.41
C GLN A 182 30.57 23.46 21.70
N TYR A 183 30.99 22.45 22.45
CA TYR A 183 31.66 22.61 23.75
C TYR A 183 33.19 22.49 23.66
N LYS A 184 33.74 22.33 22.46
CA LYS A 184 35.18 22.17 22.20
C LYS A 184 35.80 21.06 23.04
N LEU A 185 35.11 19.92 23.11
CA LEU A 185 35.59 18.77 23.88
C LEU A 185 36.82 18.18 23.19
N GLU A 186 37.88 17.99 23.97
CA GLU A 186 39.12 17.35 23.53
C GLU A 186 39.06 15.85 23.79
N GLY A 187 39.70 15.05 22.94
CA GLY A 187 39.72 13.59 23.03
C GLY A 187 39.63 12.90 21.67
N ASP A 188 39.62 11.57 21.69
CA ASP A 188 39.47 10.74 20.49
C ASP A 188 37.98 10.40 20.25
N PHE A 189 37.46 10.83 19.10
CA PHE A 189 36.09 10.61 18.65
C PHE A 189 36.03 9.85 17.31
N GLU A 190 37.13 9.21 16.87
CA GLU A 190 37.22 8.52 15.58
C GLU A 190 36.12 7.46 15.39
N ALA A 191 35.78 6.72 16.46
CA ALA A 191 34.71 5.74 16.42
C ALA A 191 33.33 6.36 16.09
N MET A 192 33.03 7.54 16.63
CA MET A 192 31.78 8.26 16.36
C MET A 192 31.76 8.79 14.93
N GLN A 193 32.89 9.31 14.44
CA GLN A 193 33.04 9.73 13.04
C GLN A 193 32.81 8.57 12.08
N THR A 194 33.37 7.39 12.40
CA THR A 194 33.18 6.17 11.61
C THR A 194 31.70 5.80 11.55
N ILE A 195 31.01 5.76 12.70
CA ILE A 195 29.58 5.42 12.76
C ILE A 195 28.74 6.46 11.99
N ALA A 196 28.98 7.75 12.18
CA ALA A 196 28.25 8.83 11.49
C ALA A 196 28.47 8.79 9.96
N SER A 197 29.59 8.25 9.49
CA SER A 197 29.88 8.12 8.05
C SER A 197 29.11 6.98 7.35
N VAL A 198 28.48 6.07 8.09
CA VAL A 198 27.86 4.85 7.54
C VAL A 198 26.61 5.16 6.69
N ILE A 199 25.80 6.15 7.06
CA ILE A 199 24.57 6.51 6.33
C ILE A 199 24.84 7.52 5.21
N ASN A 200 25.91 8.32 5.32
CA ASN A 200 26.25 9.36 4.33
C ASN A 200 26.94 8.84 3.06
N ARG A 201 27.24 7.53 2.95
CA ARG A 201 28.09 7.03 1.85
C ARG A 201 27.40 6.74 0.53
N GLU A 202 26.09 6.51 0.44
CA GLU A 202 25.39 6.42 -0.86
C GLU A 202 23.90 6.81 -0.75
N VAL A 203 23.59 8.08 -1.03
CA VAL A 203 22.32 8.46 -1.67
C VAL A 203 22.68 9.45 -2.79
N PRO A 204 22.87 8.99 -4.03
CA PRO A 204 22.91 9.89 -5.17
C PRO A 204 21.54 10.58 -5.26
N ILE A 205 21.54 11.91 -5.25
CA ILE A 205 20.40 12.76 -5.60
C ILE A 205 20.04 12.55 -7.07
#